data_AF-R9X9T1-F1
#
_entry.id   AF-R9X9T1-F1
#
_cell.length_a   1.000
_cell.length_b   1.000
_cell.length_c   1.000
_cell.angle_alpha   90.00
_cell.angle_beta   90.00
_cell.angle_gamma   90.00
#
_symmetry.space_group_name_H-M   'P 1'
#
loop_
_entity.id
_entity.type
_entity.pdbx_description
1 polymer ?
#
loop_
_entity_poly.entity_id
_entity_poly.type
_entity_poly.pdbx_seq_one_letter_code
_entity_poly.pdbx_strand_id
1 'polypeptide(L)'
;MENLDQDPAVALAEVFKRKGYLDKLKLSILTEPVDPSTPCSDSLEHLIKGRVQELIRDMVVKDESLLFKNRGSTSAVLEAQLFKTGYNVLNNGDLCVDKIINEKLHDPGLTAQITELLKQMKETSND
;
A
#
# COMPACT_ATOMS: atom_id res chain seq x y z
N MET A 1 -11.60 17.38 30.67
CA MET A 1 -10.15 17.19 30.46
C MET A 1 -9.86 17.80 29.11
N GLU A 2 -9.38 19.03 29.12
CA GLU A 2 -9.24 19.88 27.93
C GLU A 2 -8.07 19.38 27.06
N ASN A 3 -8.35 18.98 25.82
CA ASN A 3 -7.31 18.73 24.81
C ASN A 3 -6.89 20.07 24.18
N LEU A 4 -6.15 20.90 24.94
CA LEU A 4 -5.72 22.23 24.49
C LEU A 4 -4.35 22.24 23.76
N ASP A 5 -3.72 21.09 23.53
CA ASP A 5 -2.31 21.03 23.05
C ASP A 5 -2.05 20.13 21.83
N GLN A 6 -3.08 19.76 21.04
CA GLN A 6 -2.80 19.17 19.72
C GLN A 6 -2.64 20.26 18.67
N ASP A 7 -1.44 20.34 18.09
CA ASP A 7 -1.15 21.12 16.89
C ASP A 7 -2.32 20.97 15.89
N PRO A 8 -2.95 22.06 15.44
CA PRO A 8 -4.04 22.02 14.48
C PRO A 8 -3.74 21.19 13.24
N ALA A 9 -2.47 21.12 12.80
CA ALA A 9 -2.04 20.28 11.70
C ALA A 9 -2.15 18.78 12.05
N VAL A 10 -1.77 18.40 13.27
CA VAL A 10 -1.90 17.02 13.77
C VAL A 10 -3.37 16.63 13.91
N ALA A 11 -4.20 17.51 14.47
CA ALA A 11 -5.63 17.28 14.58
C ALA A 11 -6.28 17.08 13.19
N LEU A 12 -5.93 17.93 12.22
CA LEU A 12 -6.43 17.81 10.85
C LEU A 12 -5.98 16.51 10.18
N ALA A 13 -4.72 16.11 10.36
CA ALA A 13 -4.19 14.85 9.84
C ALA A 13 -4.90 13.63 10.45
N GLU A 14 -5.21 13.65 11.74
CA GLU A 14 -5.96 12.57 12.39
C GLU A 14 -7.41 12.49 11.89
N VAL A 15 -8.07 13.63 11.66
CA VAL A 15 -9.40 13.63 11.03
C VAL A 15 -9.33 13.12 9.60
N PHE A 16 -8.30 13.48 8.84
CA PHE A 16 -8.08 13.00 7.48
C PHE A 16 -7.96 11.47 7.42
N LYS A 17 -7.18 10.88 8.34
CA LYS A 17 -7.08 9.42 8.51
C LYS A 17 -8.42 8.81 8.91
N ARG A 18 -9.10 9.37 9.92
CA ARG A 18 -10.38 8.85 10.45
C ARG A 18 -11.50 8.85 9.40
N LYS A 19 -11.52 9.82 8.49
CA LYS A 19 -12.45 9.86 7.35
C LYS A 19 -12.10 8.88 6.22
N GLY A 20 -10.99 8.14 6.35
CA GLY A 20 -10.56 7.11 5.40
C GLY A 20 -9.91 7.66 4.12
N TYR A 21 -9.55 8.96 4.07
CA TYR A 21 -8.92 9.52 2.87
C TYR A 21 -7.54 8.91 2.61
N LEU A 22 -6.77 8.64 3.67
CA LEU A 22 -5.48 7.96 3.53
C LEU A 22 -5.63 6.57 2.91
N ASP A 23 -6.63 5.79 3.33
CA ASP A 23 -6.84 4.44 2.81
C ASP A 23 -7.35 4.46 1.36
N LYS A 24 -8.17 5.45 1.00
CA LYS A 24 -8.56 5.68 -0.40
C LYS A 24 -7.36 6.00 -1.29
N LEU A 25 -6.42 6.83 -0.82
CA LEU A 25 -5.21 7.15 -1.57
C LEU A 25 -4.29 5.94 -1.73
N LYS A 26 -4.09 5.15 -0.67
CA LYS A 26 -3.36 3.87 -0.77
C LYS A 26 -4.00 2.95 -1.79
N LEU A 27 -5.33 2.82 -1.77
CA LEU A 27 -6.05 2.01 -2.73
C LEU A 27 -5.84 2.51 -4.16
N SER A 28 -5.94 3.82 -4.40
CA SER A 28 -5.67 4.43 -5.72
C SER A 28 -4.30 4.04 -6.25
N ILE A 29 -3.25 4.23 -5.42
CA ILE A 29 -1.86 3.89 -5.78
C ILE A 29 -1.73 2.40 -6.15
N LEU A 30 -2.42 1.51 -5.44
CA LEU A 30 -2.35 0.07 -5.68
C LEU A 30 -3.16 -0.38 -6.90
N THR A 31 -4.27 0.30 -7.21
CA THR A 31 -5.19 -0.10 -8.28
C THR A 31 -4.92 0.58 -9.62
N GLU A 32 -4.19 1.69 -9.64
CA GLU A 32 -3.80 2.37 -10.88
C GLU A 32 -2.86 1.48 -11.72
N PRO A 33 -2.95 1.58 -13.07
CA PRO A 33 -2.01 0.92 -13.95
C PRO A 33 -0.59 1.41 -13.67
N VAL A 34 0.38 0.49 -13.64
CA VAL A 34 1.79 0.84 -13.41
C VAL A 34 2.33 1.68 -14.57
N ASP A 35 1.89 1.40 -15.80
CA ASP A 35 2.18 2.20 -16.97
C ASP A 35 0.88 2.64 -17.68
N PRO A 36 0.40 3.88 -17.45
CA PRO A 36 -0.80 4.38 -18.09
C PRO A 36 -0.66 4.60 -19.60
N SER A 37 0.56 4.55 -20.14
CA SER A 37 0.81 4.67 -21.59
C SER A 37 0.71 3.34 -22.33
N THR A 38 0.70 2.22 -21.59
CA THR A 38 0.56 0.87 -22.14
C THR A 38 -0.88 0.37 -21.97
N PRO A 39 -1.61 0.10 -23.08
CA PRO A 39 -2.93 -0.52 -22.99
C PRO A 39 -2.82 -1.88 -22.28
N CYS A 40 -3.74 -2.15 -21.35
CA CYS A 40 -3.74 -3.36 -20.51
C CYS A 40 -2.57 -3.50 -19.54
N SER A 41 -1.93 -2.39 -19.13
CA SER A 41 -1.00 -2.44 -17.99
C SER A 41 -1.73 -2.90 -16.72
N ASP A 42 -1.22 -3.97 -16.12
CA ASP A 42 -1.73 -4.48 -14.86
C ASP A 42 -1.54 -3.46 -13.73
N SER A 43 -2.46 -3.50 -12.74
CA SER A 43 -2.30 -2.70 -11.54
C SER A 43 -1.15 -3.21 -10.67
N LEU A 44 -0.57 -2.33 -9.86
CA LEU A 44 0.48 -2.71 -8.92
C LEU A 44 0.01 -3.83 -7.98
N GLU A 45 -1.25 -3.78 -7.53
CA GLU A 45 -1.86 -4.84 -6.73
C GLU A 45 -1.87 -6.19 -7.45
N HIS A 46 -2.20 -6.21 -8.74
CA HIS A 46 -2.24 -7.45 -9.53
C HIS A 46 -0.86 -8.07 -9.66
N LEU A 47 0.15 -7.23 -9.95
CA LEU A 47 1.55 -7.66 -10.05
C LEU A 47 2.08 -8.21 -8.71
N ILE A 48 1.79 -7.53 -7.60
CA ILE A 48 2.17 -8.00 -6.27
C ILE A 48 1.49 -9.33 -5.95
N LYS A 49 0.19 -9.48 -6.24
CA LYS A 49 -0.54 -10.74 -6.01
C LYS A 49 0.04 -11.90 -6.82
N GLY A 50 0.33 -11.67 -8.10
CA GLY A 50 0.98 -12.66 -8.96
C GLY A 50 2.33 -13.10 -8.38
N ARG A 51 3.15 -12.15 -7.95
CA ARG A 51 4.45 -12.45 -7.36
C ARG A 51 4.36 -13.22 -6.04
N VAL A 52 3.42 -12.85 -5.17
CA VAL A 52 3.16 -13.60 -3.93
C VAL A 52 2.75 -15.04 -4.26
N GLN A 53 1.90 -15.26 -5.26
CA GLN A 53 1.52 -16.62 -5.67
C GLN A 53 2.71 -17.45 -6.17
N GLU A 54 3.63 -16.85 -6.93
CA GLU A 54 4.87 -17.50 -7.35
C GLU A 54 5.75 -17.87 -6.15
N LEU A 55 5.97 -16.94 -5.23
CA LEU A 55 6.77 -17.19 -4.01
C LEU A 55 6.17 -18.32 -3.17
N ILE A 56 4.84 -18.34 -3.03
CA ILE A 56 4.13 -19.42 -2.35
C ILE A 56 4.38 -20.76 -3.04
N ARG A 57 4.26 -20.79 -4.38
CA ARG A 57 4.50 -21.99 -5.17
C ARG A 57 5.92 -22.49 -4.99
N ASP A 58 6.92 -21.61 -5.08
CA ASP A 58 8.33 -21.94 -4.90
C ASP A 58 8.62 -22.47 -3.49
N MET A 59 7.99 -21.90 -2.47
CA MET A 59 8.12 -22.37 -1.10
C MET A 59 7.49 -23.74 -0.88
N VAL A 60 6.32 -23.98 -1.47
CA VAL A 60 5.65 -25.29 -1.45
C VAL A 60 6.48 -26.35 -2.18
N VAL A 61 7.09 -26.03 -3.32
CA VAL A 61 7.97 -26.95 -4.05
C VAL A 61 9.21 -27.31 -3.21
N LYS A 62 9.73 -26.36 -2.43
CA LYS A 62 10.89 -26.59 -1.54
C LYS A 62 10.53 -27.39 -0.29
N ASP A 63 9.30 -27.26 0.21
CA ASP A 63 8.80 -28.00 1.37
C ASP A 63 7.31 -28.33 1.20
N GLU A 64 7.04 -29.52 0.65
CA GLU A 64 5.67 -30.01 0.42
C GLU A 64 4.88 -30.17 1.73
N SER A 65 5.55 -30.23 2.90
CA SER A 65 4.88 -30.31 4.20
C SER A 65 4.04 -29.06 4.51
N LEU A 66 4.32 -27.94 3.83
CA LEU A 66 3.55 -26.69 3.90
C LEU A 66 2.13 -26.80 3.31
N LEU A 67 1.87 -27.78 2.44
CA LEU A 67 0.53 -28.09 1.93
C LEU A 67 -0.34 -28.81 2.97
N PHE A 68 0.30 -29.57 3.86
CA PHE A 68 -0.39 -30.45 4.81
C PHE A 68 -0.57 -29.80 6.20
N LYS A 69 0.19 -28.75 6.52
CA LYS A 69 -0.01 -27.93 7.72
C LYS A 69 -1.13 -26.91 7.45
N ASN A 70 -2.01 -26.71 8.44
CA ASN A 70 -3.18 -25.83 8.37
C ASN A 70 -2.93 -24.56 7.53
N ARG A 71 -3.80 -24.29 6.55
CA ARG A 71 -3.69 -23.15 5.61
C ARG A 71 -3.39 -21.81 6.28
N GLY A 72 -3.92 -21.57 7.49
CA GLY A 72 -3.62 -20.37 8.27
C GLY A 72 -2.18 -20.28 8.78
N SER A 73 -1.55 -21.42 9.13
CA SER A 73 -0.15 -21.46 9.56
C SER A 73 0.81 -21.15 8.40
N THR A 74 0.48 -21.62 7.19
CA THR A 74 1.31 -21.37 6.00
C THR A 74 1.27 -19.89 5.60
N SER A 75 0.09 -19.24 5.60
CA SER A 75 -0.03 -17.79 5.35
C SER A 75 0.77 -16.95 6.35
N ALA A 76 0.68 -17.27 7.65
CA ALA A 76 1.42 -16.54 8.68
C ALA A 76 2.95 -16.68 8.53
N VAL A 77 3.44 -17.87 8.15
CA VAL A 77 4.88 -18.09 7.89
C VAL A 77 5.33 -17.28 6.67
N LEU A 78 4.53 -17.26 5.61
CA LEU A 78 4.79 -16.50 4.40
C LEU A 78 4.85 -14.99 4.70
N GLU A 79 3.82 -14.45 5.35
CA GLU A 79 3.76 -13.04 5.74
C GLU A 79 4.94 -12.66 6.63
N ALA A 80 5.30 -13.50 7.60
CA ALA A 80 6.45 -13.27 8.47
C ALA A 80 7.78 -13.26 7.68
N GLN A 81 7.93 -14.11 6.67
CA GLN A 81 9.12 -14.11 5.80
C GLN A 81 9.16 -12.88 4.88
N LEU A 82 8.04 -12.53 4.25
CA LEU A 82 7.91 -11.31 3.44
C LEU A 82 8.29 -10.09 4.26
N PHE A 83 7.72 -9.95 5.46
CA PHE A 83 8.00 -8.85 6.38
C PHE A 83 9.47 -8.81 6.80
N LYS A 84 10.07 -9.95 7.17
CA LYS A 84 11.50 -10.04 7.55
C LYS A 84 12.44 -9.60 6.43
N THR A 85 12.07 -9.85 5.18
CA THR A 85 12.87 -9.42 4.02
C THR A 85 12.64 -7.98 3.62
N GLY A 86 11.78 -7.25 4.35
CA GLY A 86 11.37 -5.89 3.99
C GLY A 86 10.65 -5.85 2.65
N TYR A 87 9.95 -6.93 2.27
CA TYR A 87 9.27 -7.09 0.99
C TYR A 87 10.18 -7.10 -0.25
N ASN A 88 11.51 -7.07 -0.09
CA ASN A 88 12.48 -7.10 -1.21
C ASN A 88 12.29 -8.30 -2.14
N VAL A 89 11.77 -9.42 -1.65
CA VAL A 89 11.49 -10.63 -2.45
C VAL A 89 10.35 -10.44 -3.48
N LEU A 90 9.56 -9.36 -3.32
CA LEU A 90 8.57 -8.94 -4.32
C LEU A 90 9.22 -8.25 -5.51
N ASN A 91 10.43 -7.71 -5.35
CA ASN A 91 11.18 -7.13 -6.45
C ASN A 91 11.72 -8.26 -7.35
N ASN A 92 11.54 -8.12 -8.66
CA ASN A 92 12.12 -8.97 -9.70
C ASN A 92 12.74 -8.04 -10.75
N GLY A 93 13.68 -8.51 -11.59
CA GLY A 93 14.41 -7.67 -12.54
C GLY A 93 13.55 -6.66 -13.33
N ASP A 94 12.30 -7.03 -13.63
CA ASP A 94 11.33 -6.19 -14.36
C ASP A 94 10.37 -5.39 -13.45
N LEU A 95 10.24 -5.72 -12.16
CA LEU A 95 9.33 -5.09 -11.21
C LEU A 95 10.08 -4.64 -9.95
N CYS A 96 10.20 -3.32 -9.75
CA CYS A 96 10.71 -2.75 -8.50
C CYS A 96 9.56 -2.04 -7.77
N VAL A 97 8.89 -2.78 -6.87
CA VAL A 97 7.72 -2.33 -6.12
C VAL A 97 8.04 -1.07 -5.31
N ASP A 98 9.19 -1.06 -4.64
CA ASP A 98 9.63 0.08 -3.83
C ASP A 98 9.80 1.34 -4.67
N LYS A 99 10.38 1.19 -5.87
CA LYS A 99 10.56 2.31 -6.80
C LYS A 99 9.22 2.85 -7.28
N ILE A 100 8.29 1.98 -7.66
CA ILE A 100 6.96 2.38 -8.16
C ILE A 100 6.18 3.11 -7.06
N ILE A 101 6.15 2.56 -5.83
CA ILE A 101 5.49 3.22 -4.69
C ILE A 101 6.16 4.57 -4.43
N ASN A 102 7.50 4.63 -4.43
CA ASN A 102 8.22 5.86 -4.16
C ASN A 102 7.95 6.94 -5.23
N GLU A 103 7.89 6.57 -6.51
CA GLU A 103 7.53 7.46 -7.62
C GLU A 103 6.13 8.03 -7.45
N LYS A 104 5.15 7.18 -7.09
CA LYS A 104 3.77 7.62 -6.82
C LYS A 104 3.67 8.52 -5.59
N LEU A 105 4.41 8.23 -4.52
CA LEU A 105 4.44 9.07 -3.31
C LEU A 105 5.08 10.44 -3.53
N HIS A 106 5.98 10.55 -4.52
CA HIS A 106 6.61 11.81 -4.91
C HIS A 106 5.92 12.50 -6.09
N ASP A 107 4.78 11.99 -6.54
CA ASP A 107 3.99 12.65 -7.58
C ASP A 107 3.48 14.02 -7.08
N PRO A 108 3.82 15.13 -7.77
CA PRO A 108 3.27 16.44 -7.46
C PRO A 108 1.74 16.48 -7.55
N GLY A 109 1.14 15.67 -8.43
CA GLY A 109 -0.31 15.54 -8.56
C GLY A 109 -0.95 15.00 -7.28
N LEU A 110 -0.41 13.93 -6.71
CA LEU A 110 -0.83 13.40 -5.41
C LEU A 110 -0.73 14.43 -4.29
N THR A 111 0.39 15.18 -4.24
CA THR A 111 0.59 16.23 -3.23
C THR A 111 -0.45 17.35 -3.36
N ALA A 112 -0.75 17.78 -4.59
CA ALA A 112 -1.77 18.79 -4.86
C ALA A 112 -3.17 18.30 -4.43
N GLN A 113 -3.52 17.05 -4.73
CA GLN A 113 -4.79 16.44 -4.33
C GLN A 113 -4.95 16.37 -2.80
N ILE A 114 -3.92 15.92 -2.08
CA ILE A 114 -3.92 15.89 -0.61
C ILE A 114 -4.10 17.31 -0.06
N THR A 115 -3.37 18.27 -0.59
CA THR A 115 -3.44 19.68 -0.16
C THR A 115 -4.85 20.25 -0.34
N GLU A 116 -5.48 19.98 -1.48
CA GLU A 116 -6.83 20.45 -1.78
C GLU A 116 -7.88 19.83 -0.84
N LEU A 117 -7.82 18.52 -0.61
CA LEU A 117 -8.70 17.85 0.36
C LEU A 117 -8.54 18.43 1.78
N LEU A 118 -7.30 18.69 2.20
CA LEU A 118 -7.04 19.28 3.52
C LEU A 118 -7.57 20.71 3.63
N LYS A 119 -7.49 21.52 2.57
CA LYS A 119 -8.09 22.87 2.53
C LYS A 119 -9.60 22.80 2.67
N GLN A 120 -10.26 21.96 1.86
CA GLN A 120 -11.70 21.77 1.92
C GLN A 120 -12.15 21.33 3.32
N MET A 121 -11.43 20.41 3.95
CA MET A 121 -11.71 19.95 5.31
C MET A 121 -11.56 21.05 6.37
N LYS A 122 -10.55 21.92 6.21
CA LYS A 122 -10.36 23.07 7.09
C LYS A 122 -11.50 24.08 6.94
N GLU A 123 -11.95 24.33 5.71
CA GLU A 123 -13.09 25.22 5.43
C GLU A 123 -14.39 24.67 6.01
N THR A 124 -14.66 23.37 5.88
CA THR A 124 -15.87 22.74 6.46
C THR A 124 -15.85 22.59 7.98
N SER A 125 -14.70 22.76 8.64
CA SER A 125 -14.59 22.70 10.10
C SER A 125 -14.77 24.06 10.78
N ASN A 126 -14.88 25.14 9.99
CA ASN A 126 -15.07 26.52 10.45
C ASN A 126 -16.54 27.02 10.32
N ASP A 127 -17.46 26.18 9.84
CA ASP A 127 -18.92 26.35 9.88
C ASP A 127 -19.53 25.48 11.00
#